data_AF-A0AAQ3P6A7-F1
#
_entry.id   AF-A0AAQ3P6A7-F1
#
_cell.length_a   1.000
_cell.length_b   1.000
_cell.length_c   1.000
_cell.angle_alpha   90.00
_cell.angle_beta   90.00
_cell.angle_gamma   90.00
#
_symmetry.space_group_name_H-M   'P 1'
#
loop_
_entity.id
_entity.type
_entity.pdbx_description
1 polymer ?
#
loop_
_entity_poly.entity_id
_entity_poly.type
_entity_poly.pdbx_seq_one_letter_code
_entity_poly.pdbx_strand_id
1 'polypeptide(L)'
;MKLEPSHFYFYTIFFLLLLSFIIFFLLQNAGPGITKGNPYKLIYHPSTGLCVIRKTLLEPLTLGPCYLSEGWKYTPQKILSIKGTYFCIEAENEGMPAMLGIICSDSNSRWEMISDSKLHLSSKLSDGSDVCLDVDDDNVIVTNACKCLSRDRSCDPSSQWFKLIDSGRRSIFTSSSSMQNSSDLLWKQLSSI
;
A
#
# COMPACT_ATOMS: atom_id res chain seq x y z
N MET A 1 48.20 -43.88 5.63
CA MET A 1 47.03 -43.64 6.50
C MET A 1 45.87 -43.25 5.58
N LYS A 2 44.86 -44.11 5.47
CA LYS A 2 43.70 -43.95 4.58
C LYS A 2 42.62 -43.27 5.42
N LEU A 3 42.29 -42.02 5.12
CA LEU A 3 41.18 -41.32 5.77
C LEU A 3 39.87 -41.95 5.26
N GLU A 4 39.10 -42.54 6.18
CA GLU A 4 37.81 -43.17 5.89
C GLU A 4 36.82 -42.14 5.32
N PRO A 5 36.10 -42.46 4.22
CA PRO A 5 35.19 -41.53 3.55
C PRO A 5 34.07 -41.01 4.48
N SER A 6 33.70 -41.76 5.51
CA SER A 6 32.71 -41.38 6.53
C SER A 6 33.06 -40.09 7.27
N HIS A 7 34.36 -39.82 7.48
CA HIS A 7 34.80 -38.58 8.13
C HIS A 7 34.53 -37.35 7.27
N PHE A 8 34.73 -37.46 5.95
CA PHE A 8 34.51 -36.35 5.03
C PHE A 8 33.02 -35.96 4.97
N TYR A 9 32.13 -36.95 4.91
CA TYR A 9 30.67 -36.73 4.94
C TYR A 9 30.22 -36.03 6.24
N PHE A 10 30.77 -36.46 7.38
CA PHE A 10 30.43 -35.87 8.67
C PHE A 10 30.83 -34.39 8.75
N TYR A 11 32.03 -34.03 8.27
CA TYR A 11 32.47 -32.63 8.23
C TYR A 11 31.62 -31.77 7.28
N THR A 12 31.23 -32.29 6.11
CA THR A 12 30.37 -31.55 5.18
C THR A 12 28.97 -31.29 5.74
N ILE A 13 28.36 -32.27 6.40
CA ILE A 13 27.02 -32.12 7.01
C ILE A 13 27.09 -31.13 8.18
N PHE A 14 28.11 -31.25 9.03
CA PHE A 14 28.32 -30.34 10.15
C PHE A 14 28.54 -28.89 9.67
N PHE A 15 29.33 -28.69 8.61
CA PHE A 15 29.56 -27.37 8.04
C PHE A 15 28.30 -26.75 7.40
N LEU A 16 27.48 -27.57 6.71
CA LEU A 16 26.20 -27.13 6.16
C LEU A 16 25.20 -26.76 7.26
N LEU A 17 25.11 -27.53 8.34
CA LEU A 17 24.25 -27.21 9.48
C LEU A 17 24.72 -25.96 10.20
N LEU A 18 26.04 -25.76 10.36
CA LEU A 18 26.62 -24.55 10.95
C LEU A 18 26.32 -23.31 10.08
N LEU A 19 26.47 -23.41 8.75
CA LEU A 19 26.11 -22.35 7.81
C LEU A 19 24.61 -22.02 7.88
N SER A 20 23.75 -23.04 7.93
CA SER A 20 22.30 -22.88 8.06
C SER A 20 21.94 -22.15 9.36
N PHE A 21 22.59 -22.53 10.46
CA PHE A 21 22.38 -21.93 11.78
C PHE A 21 22.87 -20.48 11.83
N ILE A 22 24.01 -20.18 11.20
CA ILE A 22 24.54 -18.82 11.07
C ILE A 22 23.60 -17.96 10.21
N ILE A 23 23.09 -18.47 9.08
CA ILE A 23 22.11 -17.76 8.23
C ILE A 23 20.82 -17.47 9.02
N PHE A 24 20.32 -18.43 9.79
CA PHE A 24 19.14 -18.25 10.63
C PHE A 24 19.35 -17.15 11.69
N PHE A 25 20.53 -17.14 12.33
CA PHE A 25 20.92 -16.11 13.30
C PHE A 25 21.10 -14.72 12.67
N LEU A 26 21.66 -14.65 11.46
CA LEU A 26 21.79 -13.40 10.71
C LEU A 26 20.43 -12.84 10.27
N LEU A 27 19.47 -13.71 9.94
CA LEU A 27 18.08 -13.32 9.62
C LEU A 27 17.32 -12.81 10.86
N GLN A 28 17.60 -13.34 12.05
CA GLN A 28 17.02 -12.86 13.32
C GLN A 28 17.58 -11.53 13.80
N ASN A 29 18.85 -11.23 13.47
CA ASN A 29 19.50 -9.96 13.84
C ASN A 29 19.22 -8.81 12.86
N ALA A 30 18.54 -9.07 11.74
CA ALA A 30 17.78 -8.04 11.06
C ALA A 30 16.49 -7.78 11.85
N GLY A 31 16.63 -7.14 13.03
CA GLY A 31 15.49 -6.45 13.63
C GLY A 31 14.86 -5.53 12.57
N PRO A 32 13.57 -5.16 12.68
CA PRO A 32 12.93 -4.30 11.69
C PRO A 32 13.69 -2.98 11.63
N GLY A 33 14.66 -2.94 10.73
CA GLY A 33 15.45 -1.77 10.45
C GLY A 33 14.43 -0.76 10.00
N ILE A 34 14.28 0.31 10.78
CA ILE A 34 13.49 1.46 10.38
C ILE A 34 14.22 2.05 9.18
N THR A 35 14.01 1.45 8.01
CA THR A 35 14.37 2.06 6.75
C THR A 35 13.58 3.35 6.75
N LYS A 36 14.32 4.47 6.69
CA LYS A 36 13.75 5.81 6.59
C LYS A 36 13.16 5.96 5.18
N GLY A 37 12.19 5.12 4.85
CA GLY A 37 11.51 5.09 3.57
C GLY A 37 10.59 6.29 3.45
N ASN A 38 10.51 6.86 2.25
CA ASN A 38 9.50 7.87 1.93
C ASN A 38 8.11 7.29 2.17
N PRO A 39 7.22 7.97 2.90
CA PRO A 39 5.86 7.49 3.11
C PRO A 39 5.18 7.28 1.75
N TYR A 40 4.40 6.22 1.64
CA TYR A 40 3.64 5.86 0.46
C TYR A 40 2.27 5.35 0.86
N LYS A 41 1.36 5.31 -0.09
CA LYS A 41 -0.01 4.86 0.12
C LYS A 41 -0.18 3.43 -0.39
N LEU A 42 -1.11 2.71 0.21
CA LEU A 42 -1.67 1.48 -0.31
C LEU A 42 -3.10 1.78 -0.73
N ILE A 43 -3.54 1.18 -1.84
CA ILE A 43 -4.93 1.24 -2.27
C ILE A 43 -5.61 -0.02 -1.71
N TYR A 44 -6.30 0.13 -0.58
CA TYR A 44 -6.89 -0.95 0.20
C TYR A 44 -8.36 -1.13 -0.14
N HIS A 45 -8.79 -2.37 -0.35
CA HIS A 45 -10.18 -2.72 -0.64
C HIS A 45 -10.86 -3.25 0.65
N PRO A 46 -11.74 -2.48 1.30
CA PRO A 46 -12.22 -2.80 2.65
C PRO A 46 -13.04 -4.08 2.78
N SER A 47 -13.81 -4.44 1.77
CA SER A 47 -14.69 -5.62 1.82
C SER A 47 -13.93 -6.94 1.73
N THR A 48 -12.75 -6.96 1.09
CA THR A 48 -11.91 -8.17 0.96
C THR A 48 -10.70 -8.18 1.89
N GLY A 49 -10.28 -7.03 2.41
CA GLY A 49 -9.06 -6.90 3.19
C GLY A 49 -7.76 -6.97 2.37
N LEU A 50 -7.88 -6.89 1.04
CA LEU A 50 -6.74 -6.95 0.11
C LEU A 50 -6.35 -5.55 -0.38
N CYS A 51 -5.21 -5.45 -1.05
CA CYS A 51 -4.73 -4.21 -1.68
C CYS A 51 -4.53 -4.40 -3.18
N VAL A 52 -4.56 -3.29 -3.93
CA VAL A 52 -4.23 -3.28 -5.36
C VAL A 52 -2.75 -3.59 -5.57
N ILE A 53 -2.48 -4.64 -6.32
CA ILE A 53 -1.15 -5.10 -6.68
C ILE A 53 -0.99 -5.13 -8.21
N ARG A 54 0.27 -5.04 -8.65
CA ARG A 54 0.66 -5.32 -10.03
C ARG A 54 1.49 -6.60 -10.04
N LYS A 55 0.99 -7.66 -10.69
CA LYS A 55 1.72 -8.94 -10.80
C LYS A 55 2.86 -8.84 -11.81
N THR A 56 2.56 -8.37 -13.02
CA THR A 56 3.54 -8.14 -14.08
C THR A 56 3.26 -6.79 -14.77
N LEU A 57 4.16 -6.31 -15.63
CA LEU A 57 3.98 -5.04 -16.35
C LEU A 57 2.83 -5.08 -17.37
N LEU A 58 2.47 -6.27 -17.87
CA LEU A 58 1.49 -6.44 -18.94
C LEU A 58 0.14 -6.95 -18.42
N GLU A 59 0.11 -7.50 -17.21
CA GLU A 59 -1.13 -7.95 -16.59
C GLU A 59 -1.92 -6.78 -15.98
N PRO A 60 -3.26 -6.89 -15.96
CA PRO A 60 -4.10 -5.97 -15.22
C PRO A 60 -3.72 -5.84 -13.75
N LEU A 61 -4.10 -4.72 -13.16
CA LEU A 61 -4.08 -4.57 -11.71
C LEU A 61 -5.07 -5.56 -11.09
N THR A 62 -4.68 -6.18 -9.98
CA THR A 62 -5.50 -7.16 -9.26
C THR A 62 -5.48 -6.88 -7.77
N LEU A 63 -6.41 -7.45 -7.00
CA LEU A 63 -6.28 -7.50 -5.55
C LEU A 63 -5.36 -8.63 -5.12
N GLY A 64 -4.59 -8.37 -4.06
CA GLY A 64 -3.80 -9.38 -3.38
C GLY A 64 -3.32 -8.93 -2.00
N PRO A 65 -2.51 -9.74 -1.32
CA PRO A 65 -1.97 -9.39 -0.02
C PRO A 65 -1.22 -8.06 -0.02
N CYS A 66 -1.51 -7.18 0.95
CA CYS A 66 -0.98 -5.81 0.97
C CYS A 66 0.55 -5.70 1.06
N TYR A 67 1.25 -6.74 1.54
CA TYR A 67 2.72 -6.76 1.55
C TYR A 67 3.34 -6.94 0.15
N LEU A 68 2.53 -7.36 -0.84
CA LEU A 68 2.89 -7.44 -2.26
C LEU A 68 2.50 -6.17 -3.04
N SER A 69 1.79 -5.23 -2.40
CA SER A 69 1.36 -4.00 -3.04
C SER A 69 2.56 -3.12 -3.35
N GLU A 70 2.50 -2.52 -4.54
CA GLU A 70 3.36 -1.39 -4.89
C GLU A 70 3.09 -0.21 -3.96
N GLY A 71 4.08 0.67 -3.83
CA GLY A 71 3.89 1.92 -3.10
C GLY A 71 3.23 2.97 -3.99
N TRP A 72 2.06 3.45 -3.61
CA TRP A 72 1.31 4.43 -4.40
C TRP A 72 1.55 5.87 -3.91
N LYS A 73 1.40 6.82 -4.83
CA LYS A 73 1.30 8.25 -4.57
C LYS A 73 -0.07 8.73 -5.01
N TYR A 74 -0.67 9.61 -4.21
CA TYR A 74 -1.87 10.34 -4.58
C TYR A 74 -1.59 11.83 -4.53
N THR A 75 -1.65 12.51 -5.67
CA THR A 75 -1.28 13.92 -5.78
C THR A 75 -2.47 14.86 -5.59
N PRO A 76 -2.26 16.16 -5.31
CA PRO A 76 -3.34 17.14 -5.31
C PRO A 76 -4.11 17.20 -6.64
N GLN A 77 -3.43 16.88 -7.76
CA GLN A 77 -4.01 16.79 -9.12
C GLN A 77 -4.84 15.51 -9.32
N LYS A 78 -5.05 14.72 -8.26
CA LYS A 78 -5.87 13.51 -8.24
C LYS A 78 -5.26 12.33 -9.01
N ILE A 79 -3.95 12.32 -9.18
CA ILE A 79 -3.25 11.25 -9.90
C ILE A 79 -2.86 10.15 -8.91
N LEU A 80 -3.23 8.90 -9.23
CA LEU A 80 -2.77 7.69 -8.53
C LEU A 80 -1.60 7.09 -9.31
N SER A 81 -0.38 7.24 -8.80
CA SER A 81 0.83 6.78 -9.49
C SER A 81 1.71 5.87 -8.63
N ILE A 82 2.42 4.95 -9.28
CA ILE A 82 3.37 4.06 -8.61
C ILE A 82 4.63 4.86 -8.26
N LYS A 83 4.97 4.86 -6.98
CA LYS A 83 6.12 5.58 -6.41
C LYS A 83 7.41 5.15 -7.09
N GLY A 84 8.16 6.13 -7.58
CA GLY A 84 9.45 5.90 -8.22
C GLY A 84 9.33 5.54 -9.71
N THR A 85 8.12 5.58 -10.27
CA THR A 85 7.87 5.35 -11.69
C THR A 85 7.02 6.48 -12.27
N TYR A 86 6.81 6.44 -13.59
CA TYR A 86 5.90 7.35 -14.31
C TYR A 86 4.50 6.76 -14.49
N PHE A 87 4.27 5.52 -14.04
CA PHE A 87 3.00 4.83 -14.24
C PHE A 87 1.90 5.38 -13.34
N CYS A 88 0.74 5.65 -13.91
CA CYS A 88 -0.48 5.99 -13.19
C CYS A 88 -1.65 5.12 -13.64
N ILE A 89 -2.65 5.02 -12.78
CA ILE A 89 -3.90 4.32 -13.10
C ILE A 89 -4.69 5.16 -14.11
N GLU A 90 -5.15 4.54 -15.18
CA GLU A 90 -5.96 5.15 -16.22
C GLU A 90 -7.22 4.29 -16.48
N ALA A 91 -8.34 4.96 -16.75
CA ALA A 91 -9.58 4.34 -17.18
C ALA A 91 -9.70 4.43 -18.71
N GLU A 92 -9.81 3.31 -19.41
CA GLU A 92 -9.98 3.35 -20.87
C GLU A 92 -11.46 3.46 -21.26
N ASN A 93 -12.26 2.50 -20.80
CA ASN A 93 -13.70 2.43 -21.04
C ASN A 93 -14.42 1.78 -19.85
N GLU A 94 -15.74 1.95 -19.78
CA GLU A 94 -16.58 1.20 -18.86
C GLU A 94 -16.53 -0.31 -19.17
N GLY A 95 -16.52 -1.15 -18.14
CA GLY A 95 -16.45 -2.60 -18.24
C GLY A 95 -15.06 -3.16 -18.54
N MET A 96 -14.03 -2.31 -18.65
CA MET A 96 -12.67 -2.72 -18.98
C MET A 96 -11.75 -2.73 -17.75
N PRO A 97 -10.65 -3.50 -17.77
CA PRO A 97 -9.63 -3.43 -16.73
C PRO A 97 -9.02 -2.03 -16.60
N ALA A 98 -8.76 -1.61 -15.37
CA ALA A 98 -7.99 -0.40 -15.11
C ALA A 98 -6.53 -0.64 -15.52
N MET A 99 -5.99 0.25 -16.35
CA MET A 99 -4.65 0.09 -16.92
C MET A 99 -3.63 1.00 -16.23
N LEU A 100 -2.36 0.67 -16.42
CA LEU A 100 -1.27 1.59 -16.11
C LEU A 100 -0.81 2.29 -17.38
N GLY A 101 -1.00 3.60 -17.43
CA GLY A 101 -0.47 4.42 -18.51
C GLY A 101 0.66 5.33 -18.02
N ILE A 102 1.20 6.09 -18.97
CA ILE A 102 2.29 7.04 -18.76
C ILE A 102 1.84 8.49 -18.94
N ILE A 103 0.60 8.72 -19.41
CA ILE A 103 0.05 10.04 -19.73
C ILE A 103 -0.92 10.44 -18.61
N CYS A 104 -0.35 10.85 -17.48
CA CYS A 104 -1.12 11.19 -16.28
C CYS A 104 -1.70 12.62 -16.29
N SER A 105 -1.90 13.21 -17.48
CA SER A 105 -2.47 14.56 -17.64
C SER A 105 -3.97 14.53 -17.91
N ASP A 106 -4.46 13.43 -18.48
CA ASP A 106 -5.76 13.32 -19.10
C ASP A 106 -6.85 13.08 -18.06
N SER A 107 -8.11 13.36 -18.40
CA SER A 107 -9.22 13.28 -17.44
C SER A 107 -9.41 11.86 -16.89
N ASN A 108 -9.15 10.86 -17.72
CA ASN A 108 -9.27 9.44 -17.39
C ASN A 108 -8.13 8.90 -16.52
N SER A 109 -7.10 9.73 -16.24
CA SER A 109 -6.01 9.45 -15.31
C SER A 109 -6.19 10.13 -13.95
N ARG A 110 -7.29 10.89 -13.78
CA ARG A 110 -7.62 11.64 -12.57
C ARG A 110 -8.69 10.90 -11.78
N TRP A 111 -8.40 10.66 -10.50
CA TRP A 111 -9.22 9.84 -9.61
C TRP A 111 -9.71 10.66 -8.42
N GLU A 112 -10.98 11.05 -8.46
CA GLU A 112 -11.65 11.84 -7.43
C GLU A 112 -12.37 10.97 -6.41
N MET A 113 -12.35 11.38 -5.14
CA MET A 113 -13.11 10.73 -4.08
C MET A 113 -14.48 11.39 -3.93
N ILE A 114 -15.50 10.82 -4.58
CA ILE A 114 -16.79 11.52 -4.80
C ILE A 114 -17.82 11.30 -3.68
N SER A 115 -18.02 10.07 -3.18
CA SER A 115 -19.03 9.76 -2.15
C SER A 115 -18.78 10.44 -0.79
N ASP A 116 -19.81 10.52 0.07
CA ASP A 116 -19.71 11.05 1.44
C ASP A 116 -18.65 10.32 2.28
N SER A 117 -18.56 8.98 2.12
CA SER A 117 -17.56 8.14 2.77
C SER A 117 -16.15 8.27 2.16
N LYS A 118 -16.03 8.95 1.01
CA LYS A 118 -14.79 9.09 0.23
C LYS A 118 -14.14 7.76 -0.15
N LEU A 119 -14.96 6.73 -0.38
CA LEU A 119 -14.51 5.39 -0.76
C LEU A 119 -14.59 5.11 -2.26
N HIS A 120 -15.43 5.83 -3.00
CA HIS A 120 -15.48 5.71 -4.46
C HIS A 120 -14.38 6.54 -5.10
N LEU A 121 -13.51 5.90 -5.88
CA LEU A 121 -12.50 6.56 -6.72
C LEU A 121 -13.06 6.66 -8.14
N SER A 122 -13.47 7.87 -8.53
CA SER A 122 -14.12 8.15 -9.82
C SER A 122 -13.16 8.80 -10.80
N SER A 123 -13.24 8.42 -12.06
CA SER A 123 -12.53 9.07 -13.16
C SER A 123 -13.48 9.39 -14.30
N LYS A 124 -13.06 10.28 -15.20
CA LYS A 124 -13.87 10.75 -16.32
C LYS A 124 -13.32 10.24 -17.64
N LEU A 125 -14.11 9.44 -18.34
CA LEU A 125 -13.78 8.88 -19.65
C LEU A 125 -13.77 9.98 -20.74
N SER A 126 -13.23 9.62 -21.91
CA SER A 126 -13.10 10.52 -23.06
C SER A 126 -14.46 10.97 -23.62
N ASP A 127 -15.49 10.14 -23.49
CA ASP A 127 -16.88 10.46 -23.85
C ASP A 127 -17.59 11.36 -22.81
N GLY A 128 -16.91 11.66 -21.70
CA GLY A 128 -17.41 12.50 -20.62
C GLY A 128 -18.24 11.77 -19.57
N SER A 129 -18.41 10.45 -19.66
CA SER A 129 -19.02 9.64 -18.61
C SER A 129 -18.08 9.47 -17.40
N ASP A 130 -18.67 9.26 -16.23
CA ASP A 130 -17.94 9.01 -14.99
C ASP A 130 -17.97 7.52 -14.66
N VAL A 131 -16.79 6.96 -14.41
CA VAL A 131 -16.59 5.56 -13.97
C VAL A 131 -15.92 5.52 -12.61
N CYS A 132 -16.18 4.49 -11.84
CA CYS A 132 -15.51 4.20 -10.57
C CYS A 132 -14.58 3.00 -10.73
N LEU A 133 -13.48 2.99 -9.95
CA LEU A 133 -12.75 1.74 -9.72
C LEU A 133 -13.69 0.73 -9.08
N ASP A 134 -13.60 -0.49 -9.56
CA ASP A 134 -14.40 -1.64 -9.12
C ASP A 134 -13.51 -2.89 -9.14
N VAL A 135 -14.01 -3.96 -8.52
CA VAL A 135 -13.36 -5.27 -8.49
C VAL A 135 -14.33 -6.28 -9.05
N ASP A 136 -13.87 -7.08 -10.02
CA ASP A 136 -14.65 -8.19 -10.57
C ASP A 136 -14.50 -9.48 -9.73
N ASP A 137 -15.22 -10.52 -10.12
CA ASP A 137 -15.23 -11.81 -9.43
C ASP A 137 -13.86 -12.52 -9.43
N ASP A 138 -12.98 -12.18 -10.38
CA ASP A 138 -11.62 -12.69 -10.52
C ASP A 138 -10.58 -11.84 -9.76
N ASN A 139 -11.04 -10.87 -8.96
CA ASN A 139 -10.23 -9.89 -8.24
C ASN A 139 -9.40 -8.97 -9.17
N VAL A 140 -9.81 -8.79 -10.42
CA VAL A 140 -9.22 -7.81 -11.32
C VAL A 140 -9.81 -6.44 -11.03
N ILE A 141 -8.95 -5.42 -11.06
CA ILE A 141 -9.39 -4.04 -10.93
C ILE A 141 -9.92 -3.58 -12.29
N VAL A 142 -11.19 -3.22 -12.30
CA VAL A 142 -11.93 -2.79 -13.51
C VAL A 142 -12.53 -1.41 -13.30
N THR A 143 -13.03 -0.80 -14.37
CA THR A 143 -13.74 0.48 -14.32
C THR A 143 -15.18 0.31 -14.75
N ASN A 144 -16.13 0.57 -13.84
CA ASN A 144 -17.57 0.41 -14.09
C ASN A 144 -18.33 1.69 -13.72
N ALA A 145 -19.59 1.81 -14.15
CA ALA A 145 -20.47 2.85 -13.62
C ALA A 145 -20.50 2.83 -12.09
N CYS A 146 -20.46 4.03 -11.50
CA CYS A 146 -20.44 4.18 -10.05
C CYS A 146 -21.75 3.69 -9.41
N LYS A 147 -21.62 2.73 -8.50
CA LYS A 147 -22.72 2.11 -7.76
C LYS A 147 -23.15 3.00 -6.59
N CYS A 148 -24.45 2.95 -6.28
CA CYS A 148 -25.04 3.46 -5.04
C CYS A 148 -24.68 4.92 -4.68
N LEU A 149 -24.54 5.77 -5.70
CA LEU A 149 -24.45 7.22 -5.51
C LEU A 149 -25.81 7.82 -5.13
N SER A 150 -26.91 7.12 -5.44
CA SER A 150 -28.27 7.46 -5.03
C SER A 150 -28.61 6.84 -3.65
N ARG A 151 -29.69 7.30 -3.01
CA ARG A 151 -30.13 6.82 -1.68
C ARG A 151 -30.86 5.46 -1.71
N ASP A 152 -30.59 4.63 -2.71
CA ASP A 152 -31.19 3.30 -2.80
C ASP A 152 -30.57 2.39 -1.73
N ARG A 153 -31.43 1.83 -0.86
CA ARG A 153 -31.02 0.96 0.25
C ARG A 153 -30.72 -0.48 -0.18
N SER A 154 -31.14 -0.86 -1.39
CA SER A 154 -30.93 -2.21 -1.94
C SER A 154 -29.63 -2.36 -2.73
N CYS A 155 -28.94 -1.24 -2.96
CA CYS A 155 -27.74 -1.18 -3.76
C CYS A 155 -26.51 -1.54 -2.91
N ASP A 156 -25.67 -2.45 -3.42
CA ASP A 156 -24.38 -2.82 -2.81
C ASP A 156 -23.20 -2.17 -3.54
N PRO A 157 -22.52 -1.18 -2.91
CA PRO A 157 -21.34 -0.53 -3.48
C PRO A 157 -20.01 -1.15 -3.02
N SER A 158 -20.04 -2.25 -2.27
CA SER A 158 -18.88 -2.75 -1.52
C SER A 158 -17.69 -3.17 -2.39
N SER A 159 -17.92 -3.53 -3.66
CA SER A 159 -16.89 -3.85 -4.65
C SER A 159 -16.17 -2.60 -5.19
N GLN A 160 -16.75 -1.41 -5.04
CA GLN A 160 -16.20 -0.13 -5.52
C GLN A 160 -15.57 0.70 -4.40
N TRP A 161 -15.48 0.15 -3.19
CA TRP A 161 -14.88 0.85 -2.08
C TRP A 161 -13.38 0.65 -2.04
N PHE A 162 -12.65 1.75 -2.14
CA PHE A 162 -11.21 1.79 -2.00
C PHE A 162 -10.80 2.86 -1.00
N LYS A 163 -9.82 2.53 -0.16
CA LYS A 163 -9.26 3.44 0.82
C LYS A 163 -7.77 3.61 0.57
N LEU A 164 -7.35 4.86 0.46
CA LEU A 164 -5.93 5.18 0.43
C LEU A 164 -5.40 5.22 1.86
N ILE A 165 -4.67 4.18 2.26
CA ILE A 165 -4.07 4.08 3.59
C ILE A 165 -2.57 4.36 3.52
N ASP A 166 -2.02 5.01 4.54
CA ASP A 166 -0.57 5.22 4.60
C ASP A 166 0.12 3.91 5.00
N SER A 167 1.17 3.51 4.27
CA SER A 167 2.08 2.43 4.66
C SER A 167 2.73 2.85 5.98
N GLY A 168 2.19 2.34 7.08
CA GLY A 168 2.40 2.84 8.43
C GLY A 168 3.83 3.28 8.70
N ARG A 169 4.05 4.59 8.77
CA ARG A 169 5.08 5.16 9.60
C ARG A 169 4.35 5.82 10.75
N ARG A 170 4.42 5.21 11.94
CA ARG A 170 4.24 5.98 13.17
C ARG A 170 5.44 6.92 13.18
N SER A 171 5.28 8.12 12.63
CA SER A 171 6.23 9.19 12.86
C SER A 171 6.23 9.40 14.36
N ILE A 172 7.24 8.87 15.05
CA ILE A 172 7.69 9.52 16.27
C ILE A 172 8.18 10.88 15.77
N PHE A 173 7.25 11.83 15.68
CA PHE A 173 7.63 13.21 15.85
C PHE A 173 8.16 13.24 17.27
N THR A 174 9.47 13.02 17.44
CA THR A 174 10.18 13.78 18.46
C THR A 174 10.03 15.21 17.98
N SER A 175 8.92 15.82 18.36
CA SER A 175 8.77 17.27 18.40
C SER A 175 9.92 17.73 19.27
N SER A 176 11.00 18.16 18.64
CA SER A 176 12.02 18.98 19.29
C SER A 176 11.37 20.32 19.61
N SER A 177 10.51 20.33 20.63
CA SER A 177 9.87 21.50 21.24
C SER A 177 9.00 21.09 22.43
N SER A 178 9.61 20.44 23.42
CA SER A 178 9.27 20.64 24.84
C SER A 178 10.29 19.92 25.71
N MET A 179 11.51 20.48 25.78
CA MET A 179 12.09 20.61 27.11
C MET A 179 11.22 21.64 27.84
N GLN A 180 10.10 21.17 28.42
CA GLN A 180 9.49 21.95 29.49
C GLN A 180 10.44 21.85 30.66
N ASN A 181 11.07 22.98 30.92
CA ASN A 181 12.00 23.23 31.99
C ASN A 181 11.46 22.68 33.32
N SER A 182 12.30 21.87 33.98
CA SER A 182 12.08 21.36 35.33
C SER A 182 11.96 22.46 36.40
N SER A 183 12.17 23.74 36.05
CA SER A 183 11.98 24.89 36.94
C SER A 183 10.52 25.32 37.10
N ASP A 184 9.63 25.01 36.15
CA ASP A 184 8.20 25.41 36.23
C ASP A 184 7.36 24.48 37.12
N LEU A 185 7.86 23.27 37.39
CA LEU A 185 7.26 22.33 38.35
C LEU A 185 7.57 22.72 39.81
N LEU A 186 8.66 23.44 40.06
CA LEU A 186 9.04 23.88 41.40
C LEU A 186 8.20 25.08 41.88
N TRP A 187 7.88 26.02 40.97
CA TRP A 187 7.08 27.20 41.31
C TRP A 187 5.60 26.92 41.50
N LYS A 188 5.05 25.89 40.84
CA LYS A 188 3.66 25.46 41.07
C LYS A 188 3.47 24.70 42.38
N GLN A 189 4.54 24.14 42.95
CA GLN A 189 4.47 23.40 44.21
C GLN A 189 4.66 24.29 45.45
N LEU A 190 5.19 25.52 45.29
CA LEU A 190 5.35 26.50 46.37
C LEU A 190 4.22 27.54 46.46
N SER A 191 3.27 27.56 45.50
CA SER A 191 2.10 28.45 45.53
C SER A 191 0.82 27.78 46.03
N SER A 192 0.93 26.57 46.61
CA SER A 192 -0.18 25.82 47.23
C SER A 192 0.07 25.43 48.69
N ILE A 193 0.88 26.22 49.40
CA ILE A 193 0.95 26.23 50.87
C ILE A 193 0.72 27.67 51.33
#